data_AF-A0A2K3DQT6-F1
#
_entry.id   AF-A0A2K3DQT6-F1
#
_cell.length_a   1.000
_cell.length_b   1.000
_cell.length_c   1.000
_cell.angle_alpha   90.00
_cell.angle_beta   90.00
_cell.angle_gamma   90.00
#
_symmetry.space_group_name_H-M   'P 1'
#
loop_
_entity.id
_entity.type
_entity.pdbx_description
1 polymer ?
#
loop_
_entity_poly.entity_id
_entity_poly.type
_entity_poly.pdbx_seq_one_letter_code
_entity_poly.pdbx_strand_id
1 'polypeptide(L)'
;MPGAPNVLEDVHRSCAEVAALHREHVSINDAALAELAAELAAAADDVRGAVRGLPLPIRFHSLEQELTLLALFHLLDFGSGHLARPESRRQSGGRDWREALQYGLLGLHLGGTRLDSHKLKSFSMYDMNQVFGLDATVEVPVMPGVTMSKPGPLQPLCKSLLAALTDTGAQLAEAGHKTPGELLLAIGEELAKAGRTSASAFVEELVDTLPAFRDTVLYDGRTLVLQRRAQNLAADLACVYGGREGGGRFAFPDVDQLAGDSGPTTIAALRAKGVLQVADPDLAATLDSGAELPAGPHERALRAAAVVACDRLAAAANAAAGSSGGATVTESGAGQSLPAEADAEGKEAEAEAGTASEGAGEGAGAEPSGTGAATAASAAAQAGGDSGSRKSGAATATATAAAAAAAIRPVDVGAYLCYLTEPGRELADRAKPHVTLGVTGY
;
A
#
# COMPACT_ATOMS: atom_id res chain seq x y z
N MET A 1 -12.30 -10.91 -24.03
CA MET A 1 -13.23 -11.92 -23.47
C MET A 1 -14.12 -11.20 -22.48
N PRO A 2 -15.44 -11.07 -22.70
CA PRO A 2 -16.36 -10.71 -21.62
C PRO A 2 -16.43 -11.91 -20.66
N GLY A 3 -16.18 -11.71 -19.38
CA GLY A 3 -16.42 -12.71 -18.33
C GLY A 3 -15.22 -13.43 -17.72
N ALA A 4 -14.00 -12.85 -17.76
CA ALA A 4 -12.99 -13.26 -16.79
C ALA A 4 -13.45 -12.74 -15.40
N PRO A 5 -13.40 -13.57 -14.34
CA PRO A 5 -13.69 -13.09 -12.98
C PRO A 5 -12.74 -11.94 -12.66
N ASN A 6 -13.31 -10.85 -12.15
CA ASN A 6 -12.55 -9.67 -11.74
C ASN A 6 -12.64 -9.57 -10.22
N VAL A 7 -11.58 -9.98 -9.52
CA VAL A 7 -11.55 -10.00 -8.06
C VAL A 7 -11.77 -8.61 -7.45
N LEU A 8 -11.39 -7.54 -8.15
CA LEU A 8 -11.62 -6.15 -7.71
C LEU A 8 -13.11 -5.78 -7.81
N GLU A 9 -13.79 -6.15 -8.90
CA GLU A 9 -15.25 -6.00 -8.99
C GLU A 9 -15.97 -6.78 -7.87
N ASP A 10 -15.49 -7.98 -7.53
CA ASP A 10 -16.03 -8.78 -6.44
C ASP A 10 -15.83 -8.11 -5.07
N VAL A 11 -14.72 -7.42 -4.85
CA VAL A 11 -14.50 -6.60 -3.65
C VAL A 11 -15.58 -5.52 -3.54
N HIS A 12 -15.72 -4.68 -4.57
CA HIS A 12 -16.68 -3.58 -4.54
C HIS A 12 -18.13 -4.10 -4.41
N ARG A 13 -18.49 -5.13 -5.17
CA ARG A 13 -19.83 -5.74 -5.14
C ARG A 13 -20.14 -6.33 -3.76
N SER A 14 -19.25 -7.18 -3.22
CA SER A 14 -19.49 -7.83 -1.93
C SER A 14 -19.51 -6.84 -0.77
N CYS A 15 -18.66 -5.81 -0.80
CA CYS A 15 -18.68 -4.73 0.20
C CYS A 15 -19.98 -3.92 0.12
N ALA A 16 -20.45 -3.58 -1.09
CA ALA A 16 -21.72 -2.89 -1.26
C ALA A 16 -22.92 -3.71 -0.77
N GLU A 17 -22.93 -5.03 -1.04
CA GLU A 17 -23.95 -5.94 -0.53
C GLU A 17 -23.93 -6.00 1.01
N VAL A 18 -22.77 -6.20 1.62
CA VAL A 18 -22.64 -6.30 3.08
C VAL A 18 -22.93 -4.97 3.78
N ALA A 19 -22.47 -3.84 3.25
CA ALA A 19 -22.78 -2.52 3.81
C ALA A 19 -24.26 -2.12 3.63
N ALA A 20 -25.00 -2.79 2.74
CA ALA A 20 -26.44 -2.64 2.64
C ALA A 20 -27.20 -3.48 3.67
N LEU A 21 -26.59 -4.54 4.20
CA LEU A 21 -27.11 -5.29 5.32
C LEU A 21 -26.89 -4.53 6.62
N HIS A 22 -27.80 -4.71 7.57
CA HIS A 22 -27.61 -4.24 8.94
C HIS A 22 -27.23 -2.75 9.09
N ARG A 23 -27.81 -1.89 8.24
CA ARG A 23 -27.59 -0.43 8.25
C ARG A 23 -28.00 0.24 9.56
N GLU A 24 -28.80 -0.43 10.37
CA GLU A 24 -29.14 -0.04 11.73
C GLU A 24 -27.94 -0.04 12.69
N HIS A 25 -26.84 -0.72 12.35
CA HIS A 25 -25.63 -0.77 13.18
C HIS A 25 -24.51 0.14 12.64
N VAL A 26 -24.27 0.09 11.32
CA VAL A 26 -23.25 0.88 10.63
C VAL A 26 -23.86 1.54 9.40
N SER A 27 -23.77 2.86 9.31
CA SER A 27 -24.34 3.63 8.19
C SER A 27 -23.35 4.69 7.67
N ILE A 28 -23.56 5.11 6.42
CA ILE A 28 -22.80 6.21 5.80
C ILE A 28 -23.66 7.46 5.84
N ASN A 29 -23.14 8.55 6.42
CA ASN A 29 -23.81 9.85 6.47
C ASN A 29 -23.55 10.62 5.17
N ASP A 30 -24.59 10.78 4.36
CA ASP A 30 -24.50 11.41 3.04
C ASP A 30 -24.12 12.90 3.10
N ALA A 31 -24.51 13.61 4.17
CA ALA A 31 -24.16 15.03 4.33
C ALA A 31 -22.67 15.21 4.62
N ALA A 32 -22.15 14.47 5.62
CA ALA A 32 -20.73 14.47 5.95
C ALA A 32 -19.87 13.93 4.78
N LEU A 33 -20.40 12.97 4.02
CA LEU A 33 -19.74 12.47 2.80
C LEU A 33 -19.60 13.56 1.75
N ALA A 34 -20.64 14.36 1.51
CA ALA A 34 -20.60 15.46 0.55
C ALA A 34 -19.60 16.55 0.98
N GLU A 35 -19.56 16.88 2.27
CA GLU A 35 -18.58 17.83 2.84
C GLU A 35 -17.16 17.33 2.66
N LEU A 36 -16.86 16.08 3.05
CA LEU A 36 -15.53 15.50 2.89
C LEU A 36 -15.15 15.35 1.41
N ALA A 37 -16.09 15.00 0.53
CA ALA A 37 -15.83 14.93 -0.91
C ALA A 37 -15.40 16.28 -1.49
N ALA A 38 -15.99 17.39 -1.01
CA ALA A 38 -15.57 18.73 -1.40
C ALA A 38 -14.16 19.07 -0.89
N GLU A 39 -13.81 18.67 0.34
CA GLU A 39 -12.44 18.80 0.87
C GLU A 39 -11.43 18.01 0.01
N LEU A 40 -11.75 16.76 -0.33
CA LEU A 40 -10.90 15.91 -1.18
C LEU A 40 -10.73 16.49 -2.59
N ALA A 41 -11.80 17.04 -3.17
CA ALA A 41 -11.73 17.71 -4.47
C ALA A 41 -10.85 18.98 -4.42
N ALA A 42 -10.88 19.73 -3.32
CA ALA A 42 -10.02 20.89 -3.11
C ALA A 42 -8.54 20.49 -2.92
N ALA A 43 -8.28 19.33 -2.32
CA ALA A 43 -6.95 18.77 -2.11
C ALA A 43 -6.55 17.70 -3.16
N ALA A 44 -7.12 17.75 -4.36
CA ALA A 44 -7.03 16.65 -5.33
C ALA A 44 -5.60 16.20 -5.67
N ASP A 45 -4.64 17.13 -5.74
CA ASP A 45 -3.23 16.79 -5.99
C ASP A 45 -2.60 16.00 -4.84
N ASP A 46 -2.86 16.40 -3.60
CA ASP A 46 -2.38 15.69 -2.42
C ASP A 46 -3.04 14.31 -2.29
N VAL A 47 -4.34 14.22 -2.61
CA VAL A 47 -5.08 12.96 -2.61
C VAL A 47 -4.52 12.01 -3.66
N ARG A 48 -4.38 12.45 -4.92
CA ARG A 48 -3.78 11.63 -6.00
C ARG A 48 -2.35 11.20 -5.69
N GLY A 49 -1.60 12.04 -4.97
CA GLY A 49 -0.24 11.76 -4.52
C GLY A 49 -0.15 11.00 -3.19
N ALA A 50 -1.27 10.55 -2.61
CA ALA A 50 -1.27 9.90 -1.30
C ALA A 50 -0.71 8.46 -1.35
N VAL A 51 -0.91 7.75 -2.47
CA VAL A 51 -0.24 6.47 -2.73
C VAL A 51 1.19 6.76 -3.17
N ARG A 52 2.16 6.63 -2.26
CA ARG A 52 3.58 6.99 -2.49
C ARG A 52 4.52 5.81 -2.69
N GLY A 53 4.00 4.57 -2.65
CA GLY A 53 4.81 3.37 -2.48
C GLY A 53 5.47 3.34 -1.10
N LEU A 54 5.81 2.15 -0.59
CA LEU A 54 6.61 2.06 0.63
C LEU A 54 8.05 2.56 0.36
N PRO A 55 8.50 3.67 0.97
CA PRO A 55 9.86 4.15 0.77
C PRO A 55 10.84 3.22 1.50
N LEU A 56 11.74 2.56 0.77
CA LEU A 56 12.79 1.74 1.34
C LEU A 56 14.11 2.52 1.35
N PRO A 57 14.69 2.86 2.52
CA PRO A 57 15.83 3.77 2.64
C PRO A 57 17.19 3.14 2.28
N ILE A 58 17.19 2.03 1.54
CA ILE A 58 18.38 1.27 1.16
C ILE A 58 18.33 0.88 -0.32
N ARG A 59 19.50 0.61 -0.91
CA ARG A 59 19.60 0.00 -2.23
C ARG A 59 19.68 -1.51 -2.08
N PHE A 60 18.83 -2.23 -2.80
CA PHE A 60 18.86 -3.69 -2.86
C PHE A 60 19.83 -4.17 -3.94
N HIS A 61 20.39 -5.37 -3.75
CA HIS A 61 21.31 -5.96 -4.73
C HIS A 61 20.55 -6.54 -5.93
N SER A 62 19.27 -6.88 -5.77
CA SER A 62 18.38 -7.36 -6.81
C SER A 62 16.96 -6.85 -6.59
N LEU A 63 16.19 -6.76 -7.68
CA LEU A 63 14.75 -6.48 -7.62
C LEU A 63 14.00 -7.54 -6.82
N GLU A 64 14.43 -8.80 -6.90
CA GLU A 64 13.84 -9.91 -6.14
C GLU A 64 13.92 -9.67 -4.61
N GLN A 65 15.05 -9.16 -4.11
CA GLN A 65 15.19 -8.85 -2.68
C GLN A 65 14.27 -7.71 -2.23
N GLU A 66 14.15 -6.68 -3.06
CA GLU A 66 13.27 -5.54 -2.81
C GLU A 66 11.80 -5.98 -2.77
N LEU A 67 11.39 -6.78 -3.76
CA LEU A 67 10.05 -7.36 -3.83
C LEU A 67 9.76 -8.33 -2.68
N THR A 68 10.76 -9.09 -2.23
CA THR A 68 10.62 -9.96 -1.04
C THR A 68 10.29 -9.13 0.19
N LEU A 69 10.98 -8.00 0.40
CA LEU A 69 10.71 -7.14 1.55
C LEU A 69 9.33 -6.47 1.44
N LEU A 70 8.97 -5.95 0.26
CA LEU A 70 7.65 -5.36 0.01
C LEU A 70 6.51 -6.36 0.24
N ALA A 71 6.66 -7.60 -0.25
CA ALA A 71 5.67 -8.65 -0.05
C ALA A 71 5.49 -8.97 1.44
N LEU A 72 6.59 -9.14 2.18
CA LEU A 72 6.53 -9.44 3.62
C LEU A 72 5.97 -8.27 4.42
N PHE A 73 6.26 -7.03 4.03
CA PHE A 73 5.69 -5.85 4.67
C PHE A 73 4.17 -5.86 4.55
N HIS A 74 3.63 -5.98 3.33
CA HIS A 74 2.18 -5.98 3.11
C HIS A 74 1.51 -7.23 3.67
N LEU A 75 2.16 -8.39 3.63
CA LEU A 75 1.69 -9.62 4.27
C LEU A 75 1.44 -9.40 5.76
N LEU A 76 2.36 -8.72 6.44
CA LEU A 76 2.30 -8.49 7.88
C LEU A 76 1.54 -7.23 8.27
N ASP A 77 1.04 -6.41 7.33
CA ASP A 77 0.37 -5.14 7.62
C ASP A 77 -1.07 -5.30 8.17
N PHE A 78 -1.19 -5.95 9.33
CA PHE A 78 -2.40 -6.12 10.12
C PHE A 78 -2.08 -6.07 11.62
N GLY A 79 -3.09 -5.81 12.46
CA GLY A 79 -2.86 -5.71 13.90
C GLY A 79 -2.33 -4.35 14.37
N SER A 80 -2.37 -3.31 13.53
CA SER A 80 -1.88 -1.95 13.87
C SER A 80 -2.50 -1.37 15.15
N GLY A 81 -3.75 -1.72 15.46
CA GLY A 81 -4.39 -1.29 16.70
C GLY A 81 -3.74 -1.84 17.97
N HIS A 82 -3.05 -3.00 17.93
CA HIS A 82 -2.39 -3.55 19.13
C HIS A 82 -1.24 -2.66 19.63
N LEU A 83 -0.60 -1.89 18.73
CA LEU A 83 0.45 -0.92 19.09
C LEU A 83 -0.06 0.52 19.26
N ALA A 84 -1.34 0.78 18.99
CA ALA A 84 -1.95 2.08 19.31
C ALA A 84 -2.07 2.31 20.83
N ARG A 85 -1.97 1.25 21.64
CA ARG A 85 -1.99 1.32 23.10
C ARG A 85 -0.65 1.81 23.66
N PRO A 86 -0.63 2.77 24.60
CA PRO A 86 0.61 3.31 25.17
C PRO A 86 1.54 2.25 25.76
N GLU A 87 0.98 1.22 26.41
CA GLU A 87 1.73 0.13 27.04
C GLU A 87 2.46 -0.73 26.00
N SER A 88 1.77 -1.08 24.90
CA SER A 88 2.36 -1.85 23.80
C SER A 88 3.32 -1.01 22.96
N ARG A 89 3.07 0.29 22.81
CA ARG A 89 3.99 1.22 22.12
C ARG A 89 5.32 1.38 22.86
N ARG A 90 5.33 1.25 24.19
CA ARG A 90 6.59 1.19 24.96
C ARG A 90 7.39 -0.06 24.62
N GLN A 91 6.71 -1.19 24.40
CA GLN A 91 7.36 -2.46 24.03
C GLN A 91 7.97 -2.39 22.63
N SER A 92 7.32 -1.71 21.67
CA SER A 92 7.87 -1.47 20.32
C SER A 92 8.99 -0.40 20.26
N GLY A 93 9.35 0.21 21.39
CA GLY A 93 10.34 1.29 21.45
C GLY A 93 9.83 2.63 20.92
N GLY A 94 8.52 2.89 21.02
CA GLY A 94 7.88 4.15 20.61
C GLY A 94 7.40 4.18 19.16
N ARG A 95 7.85 3.22 18.33
CA ARG A 95 7.53 3.09 16.91
C ARG A 95 6.05 2.77 16.70
N ASP A 96 5.49 3.31 15.62
CA ASP A 96 4.21 2.86 15.11
C ASP A 96 4.31 1.44 14.51
N TRP A 97 3.18 0.87 14.11
CA TRP A 97 3.14 -0.49 13.59
C TRP A 97 3.91 -0.69 12.29
N ARG A 98 3.70 0.20 11.32
CA ARG A 98 4.31 0.09 10.00
C ARG A 98 5.81 0.36 10.10
N GLU A 99 6.22 1.31 10.94
CA GLU A 99 7.61 1.53 11.32
C GLU A 99 8.21 0.28 11.95
N ALA A 100 7.56 -0.35 12.93
CA ALA A 100 8.07 -1.56 13.57
C ALA A 100 8.29 -2.70 12.57
N LEU A 101 7.34 -2.93 11.65
CA LEU A 101 7.48 -3.90 10.56
C LEU A 101 8.65 -3.55 9.64
N GLN A 102 8.70 -2.31 9.17
CA GLN A 102 9.73 -1.85 8.25
C GLN A 102 11.13 -1.99 8.86
N TYR A 103 11.32 -1.51 10.09
CA TYR A 103 12.59 -1.63 10.80
C TYR A 103 13.00 -3.09 11.02
N GLY A 104 12.06 -3.96 11.41
CA GLY A 104 12.34 -5.38 11.63
C GLY A 104 12.77 -6.10 10.35
N LEU A 105 12.01 -5.91 9.26
CA LEU A 105 12.31 -6.52 7.97
C LEU A 105 13.62 -5.99 7.36
N LEU A 106 13.87 -4.69 7.45
CA LEU A 106 15.15 -4.10 7.03
C LEU A 106 16.31 -4.61 7.89
N GLY A 107 16.13 -4.74 9.20
CA GLY A 107 17.13 -5.28 10.11
C GLY A 107 17.52 -6.72 9.73
N LEU A 108 16.55 -7.57 9.42
CA LEU A 108 16.81 -8.93 8.93
C LEU A 108 17.59 -8.92 7.60
N HIS A 109 17.17 -8.08 6.65
CA HIS A 109 17.81 -7.98 5.34
C HIS A 109 19.27 -7.50 5.47
N LEU A 110 19.50 -6.41 6.20
CA LEU A 110 20.84 -5.84 6.42
C LEU A 110 21.74 -6.76 7.25
N GLY A 111 21.16 -7.57 8.14
CA GLY A 111 21.86 -8.63 8.86
C GLY A 111 22.26 -9.84 8.00
N GLY A 112 21.96 -9.83 6.69
CA GLY A 112 22.28 -10.92 5.77
C GLY A 112 21.36 -12.13 5.91
N THR A 113 20.23 -12.01 6.61
CA THR A 113 19.26 -13.10 6.72
C THR A 113 18.59 -13.33 5.37
N ARG A 114 18.66 -14.56 4.87
CA ARG A 114 17.92 -14.96 3.67
C ARG A 114 16.45 -15.12 4.03
N LEU A 115 15.60 -14.23 3.53
CA LEU A 115 14.15 -14.25 3.73
C LEU A 115 13.49 -15.24 2.75
N ASP A 116 13.91 -16.49 2.82
CA ASP A 116 13.42 -17.58 1.97
C ASP A 116 12.38 -18.45 2.69
N SER A 117 11.75 -19.34 1.93
CA SER A 117 10.70 -20.25 2.40
C SER A 117 11.15 -21.09 3.60
N HIS A 118 12.43 -21.45 3.68
CA HIS A 118 12.98 -22.15 4.84
C HIS A 118 13.02 -21.24 6.07
N LYS A 119 13.58 -20.03 5.98
CA LYS A 119 13.61 -19.09 7.11
C LYS A 119 12.20 -18.70 7.56
N LEU A 120 11.26 -18.48 6.63
CA LEU A 120 9.87 -18.14 6.96
C LEU A 120 9.18 -19.24 7.80
N LYS A 121 9.39 -20.52 7.47
CA LYS A 121 8.91 -21.66 8.27
C LYS A 121 9.55 -21.78 9.65
N SER A 122 10.75 -21.24 9.83
CA SER A 122 11.52 -21.36 11.06
C SER A 122 11.40 -20.14 11.98
N PHE A 123 10.51 -19.18 11.68
CA PHE A 123 10.25 -18.09 12.62
C PHE A 123 9.68 -18.63 13.93
N SER A 124 9.92 -17.90 15.00
CA SER A 124 9.49 -18.26 16.35
C SER A 124 8.97 -17.03 17.10
N MET A 125 8.35 -17.27 18.26
CA MET A 125 7.97 -16.18 19.18
C MET A 125 9.18 -15.38 19.66
N TYR A 126 10.38 -16.02 19.71
CA TYR A 126 11.62 -15.32 20.03
C TYR A 126 12.03 -14.37 18.89
N ASP A 127 11.91 -14.80 17.63
CA ASP A 127 12.14 -13.92 16.48
C ASP A 127 11.16 -12.73 16.47
N MET A 128 9.89 -12.91 16.89
CA MET A 128 8.92 -11.80 16.99
C MET A 128 9.41 -10.69 17.93
N ASN A 129 9.96 -11.07 19.08
CA ASN A 129 10.54 -10.12 20.02
C ASN A 129 11.81 -9.48 19.43
N GLN A 130 12.77 -10.27 18.96
CA GLN A 130 14.07 -9.76 18.50
C GLN A 130 13.97 -8.88 17.24
N VAL A 131 13.09 -9.25 16.30
CA VAL A 131 12.97 -8.57 15.00
C VAL A 131 12.03 -7.38 15.10
N PHE A 132 10.83 -7.58 15.67
CA PHE A 132 9.76 -6.59 15.65
C PHE A 132 9.59 -5.85 16.99
N GLY A 133 10.30 -6.24 18.04
CA GLY A 133 10.13 -5.68 19.38
C GLY A 133 8.81 -6.06 20.03
N LEU A 134 8.22 -7.21 19.64
CA LEU A 134 6.92 -7.65 20.14
C LEU A 134 7.09 -8.75 21.19
N ASP A 135 6.87 -8.42 22.46
CA ASP A 135 6.92 -9.41 23.52
C ASP A 135 5.59 -10.16 23.67
N ALA A 136 5.62 -11.46 23.41
CA ALA A 136 4.46 -12.32 23.56
C ALA A 136 4.15 -12.67 25.04
N THR A 137 5.07 -12.33 25.95
CA THR A 137 4.97 -12.67 27.38
C THR A 137 5.22 -11.45 28.25
N VAL A 138 4.70 -11.51 29.48
CA VAL A 138 4.98 -10.51 30.51
C VAL A 138 5.40 -11.22 31.80
N GLU A 139 6.43 -10.69 32.45
CA GLU A 139 6.89 -11.17 33.74
C GLU A 139 6.01 -10.59 34.85
N VAL A 140 5.33 -11.45 35.60
CA VAL A 140 4.45 -11.04 36.70
C VAL A 140 5.04 -11.53 38.02
N PRO A 141 5.25 -10.65 39.03
CA PRO A 141 5.73 -11.07 40.34
C PRO A 141 4.69 -11.96 41.01
N VAL A 142 5.10 -13.15 41.45
CA VAL A 142 4.23 -14.10 42.16
C VAL A 142 4.48 -14.03 43.67
N MET A 143 5.72 -13.81 44.07
CA MET A 143 6.14 -13.60 45.46
C MET A 143 7.45 -12.80 45.51
N PRO A 144 7.86 -12.27 46.67
CA PRO A 144 9.09 -11.47 46.76
C PRO A 144 10.30 -12.21 46.18
N GLY A 145 10.93 -11.61 45.17
CA GLY A 145 12.10 -12.17 44.48
C GLY A 145 11.81 -13.24 43.41
N VAL A 146 10.54 -13.57 43.11
CA VAL A 146 10.16 -14.57 42.10
C VAL A 146 9.12 -14.00 41.14
N THR A 147 9.45 -14.00 39.85
CA THR A 147 8.52 -13.68 38.75
C THR A 147 8.12 -14.95 38.00
N MET A 148 6.97 -14.90 37.34
CA MET A 148 6.51 -15.94 36.43
C MET A 148 6.11 -15.30 35.10
N SER A 149 6.60 -15.89 34.01
CA SER A 149 6.19 -15.54 32.66
C SER A 149 4.73 -15.96 32.42
N LYS A 150 3.89 -15.01 32.01
CA LYS A 150 2.51 -15.24 31.58
C LYS A 150 2.30 -14.72 30.15
N PRO A 151 1.30 -15.24 29.41
CA PRO A 151 0.87 -14.66 28.14
C PRO A 151 0.63 -13.15 28.25
N GLY A 152 1.30 -12.37 27.40
CA GLY A 152 1.14 -10.92 27.32
C GLY A 152 0.01 -10.51 26.37
N PRO A 153 -0.37 -9.22 26.37
CA PRO A 153 -1.45 -8.69 25.51
C PRO A 153 -1.14 -8.76 24.01
N LEU A 154 0.15 -8.85 23.62
CA LEU A 154 0.57 -8.99 22.22
C LEU A 154 0.65 -10.45 21.76
N GLN A 155 0.46 -11.44 22.65
CA GLN A 155 0.57 -12.84 22.27
C GLN A 155 -0.35 -13.24 21.09
N PRO A 156 -1.63 -12.81 21.03
CA PRO A 156 -2.50 -13.16 19.89
C PRO A 156 -1.97 -12.61 18.57
N LEU A 157 -1.44 -11.39 18.56
CA LEU A 157 -0.81 -10.78 17.40
C LEU A 157 0.44 -11.57 16.99
N CYS A 158 1.36 -11.85 17.92
CA CYS A 158 2.57 -12.61 17.62
C CYS A 158 2.26 -14.00 17.05
N LYS A 159 1.22 -14.68 17.56
CA LYS A 159 0.75 -15.97 17.01
C LYS A 159 0.24 -15.83 15.58
N SER A 160 -0.52 -14.77 15.29
CA SER A 160 -1.10 -14.53 13.97
C SER A 160 -0.03 -14.16 12.93
N LEU A 161 0.94 -13.30 13.29
CA LEU A 161 2.09 -12.97 12.46
C LEU A 161 2.95 -14.21 12.17
N LEU A 162 3.20 -15.01 13.21
CA LEU A 162 3.95 -16.25 13.07
C LEU A 162 3.25 -17.21 12.12
N ALA A 163 1.95 -17.44 12.28
CA ALA A 163 1.16 -18.28 11.38
C ALA A 163 1.24 -17.78 9.92
N ALA A 164 1.07 -16.48 9.69
CA ALA A 164 1.17 -15.89 8.35
C ALA A 164 2.55 -16.13 7.71
N LEU A 165 3.64 -16.01 8.47
CA LEU A 165 5.00 -16.28 8.00
C LEU A 165 5.22 -17.76 7.71
N THR A 166 4.84 -18.64 8.65
CA THR A 166 5.08 -20.08 8.53
C THR A 166 4.27 -20.68 7.38
N ASP A 167 3.01 -20.26 7.22
CA ASP A 167 2.14 -20.71 6.14
C ASP A 167 2.66 -20.21 4.80
N THR A 168 3.06 -18.94 4.70
CA THR A 168 3.70 -18.40 3.50
C THR A 168 4.95 -19.19 3.12
N GLY A 169 5.81 -19.52 4.10
CA GLY A 169 6.99 -20.34 3.85
C GLY A 169 6.68 -21.77 3.40
N ALA A 170 5.58 -22.36 3.87
CA ALA A 170 5.11 -23.66 3.39
C ALA A 170 4.59 -23.59 1.95
N GLN A 171 3.73 -22.61 1.67
CA GLN A 171 3.10 -22.41 0.36
C GLN A 171 4.11 -22.05 -0.73
N LEU A 172 5.11 -21.21 -0.41
CA LEU A 172 6.21 -20.93 -1.35
C LEU A 172 6.98 -22.21 -1.73
N ALA A 173 7.29 -23.06 -0.74
CA ALA A 173 8.00 -24.31 -0.99
C ALA A 173 7.17 -25.29 -1.83
N GLU A 174 5.85 -25.35 -1.63
CA GLU A 174 4.92 -26.16 -2.41
C GLU A 174 4.78 -25.65 -3.85
N ALA A 175 4.69 -24.33 -4.03
CA ALA A 175 4.65 -23.68 -5.34
C ALA A 175 6.01 -23.66 -6.08
N GLY A 176 7.10 -24.11 -5.44
CA GLY A 176 8.43 -24.17 -6.05
C GLY A 176 9.22 -22.85 -6.05
N HIS A 177 8.81 -21.86 -5.26
CA HIS A 177 9.48 -20.57 -5.12
C HIS A 177 10.31 -20.51 -3.85
N LYS A 178 11.51 -19.92 -3.93
CA LYS A 178 12.38 -19.77 -2.75
C LYS A 178 12.00 -18.56 -1.92
N THR A 179 11.61 -17.46 -2.54
CA THR A 179 11.29 -16.21 -1.84
C THR A 179 9.95 -15.64 -2.32
N PRO A 180 9.28 -14.80 -1.51
CA PRO A 180 8.12 -14.04 -1.97
C PRO A 180 8.42 -13.20 -3.22
N GLY A 181 9.59 -12.58 -3.31
CA GLY A 181 9.97 -11.76 -4.46
C GLY A 181 10.13 -12.58 -5.75
N GLU A 182 10.63 -13.81 -5.67
CA GLU A 182 10.68 -14.74 -6.80
C GLU A 182 9.27 -15.08 -7.29
N LEU A 183 8.33 -15.33 -6.37
CA LEU A 183 6.92 -15.56 -6.71
C LEU A 183 6.31 -14.33 -7.41
N LEU A 184 6.50 -13.12 -6.88
CA LEU A 184 5.94 -11.91 -7.49
C LEU A 184 6.47 -11.67 -8.91
N LEU A 185 7.75 -11.93 -9.13
CA LEU A 185 8.35 -11.86 -10.47
C LEU A 185 7.74 -12.91 -11.40
N ALA A 186 7.54 -14.14 -10.93
CA ALA A 186 6.92 -15.21 -11.72
C ALA A 186 5.48 -14.85 -12.09
N ILE A 187 4.64 -14.40 -11.14
CA ILE A 187 3.27 -13.94 -11.42
C ILE A 187 3.28 -12.83 -12.48
N GLY A 188 4.10 -11.80 -12.29
CA GLY A 188 4.19 -10.69 -13.24
C GLY A 188 4.66 -11.11 -14.65
N GLU A 189 5.58 -12.06 -14.74
CA GLU A 189 6.02 -12.62 -16.03
C GLU A 189 4.93 -13.44 -16.72
N GLU A 190 4.25 -14.32 -15.99
CA GLU A 190 3.20 -15.18 -16.56
C GLU A 190 1.99 -14.36 -17.00
N LEU A 191 1.59 -13.35 -16.22
CA LEU A 191 0.52 -12.42 -16.63
C LEU A 191 0.91 -11.61 -17.86
N ALA A 192 2.16 -11.15 -17.96
CA ALA A 192 2.65 -10.44 -19.14
C ALA A 192 2.68 -11.35 -20.38
N LYS A 193 3.16 -12.59 -20.26
CA LYS A 193 3.15 -13.59 -21.35
C LYS A 193 1.71 -13.90 -21.80
N ALA A 194 0.77 -13.96 -20.87
CA ALA A 194 -0.64 -14.20 -21.16
C ALA A 194 -1.40 -12.97 -21.68
N GLY A 195 -0.78 -11.79 -21.70
CA GLY A 195 -1.46 -10.54 -22.06
C GLY A 195 -2.57 -10.15 -21.07
N ARG A 196 -2.42 -10.54 -19.80
CA ARG A 196 -3.38 -10.34 -18.71
C ARG A 196 -2.85 -9.43 -17.59
N THR A 197 -1.78 -8.67 -17.83
CA THR A 197 -1.19 -7.74 -16.85
C THR A 197 -2.25 -6.76 -16.34
N SER A 198 -2.74 -7.03 -15.13
CA SER A 198 -3.79 -6.27 -14.44
C SER A 198 -3.64 -6.48 -12.94
N ALA A 199 -4.02 -5.48 -12.16
CA ALA A 199 -4.05 -5.53 -10.70
C ALA A 199 -5.01 -6.63 -10.25
N SER A 200 -6.16 -6.76 -10.92
CA SER A 200 -7.13 -7.82 -10.66
C SER A 200 -6.53 -9.22 -10.81
N ALA A 201 -5.91 -9.53 -11.95
CA ALA A 201 -5.29 -10.84 -12.16
C ALA A 201 -4.08 -11.06 -11.22
N PHE A 202 -3.31 -10.02 -10.92
CA PHE A 202 -2.21 -10.12 -9.96
C PHE A 202 -2.70 -10.46 -8.55
N VAL A 203 -3.76 -9.79 -8.09
CA VAL A 203 -4.37 -10.06 -6.78
C VAL A 203 -4.94 -11.47 -6.72
N GLU A 204 -5.64 -11.91 -7.77
CA GLU A 204 -6.18 -13.27 -7.91
C GLU A 204 -5.09 -14.33 -7.75
N GLU A 205 -4.04 -14.27 -8.58
CA GLU A 205 -2.93 -15.23 -8.54
C GLU A 205 -2.17 -15.20 -7.20
N LEU A 206 -2.01 -14.00 -6.61
CA LEU A 206 -1.33 -13.85 -5.33
C LEU A 206 -2.10 -14.50 -4.18
N VAL A 207 -3.42 -14.26 -4.08
CA VAL A 207 -4.22 -14.81 -2.96
C VAL A 207 -4.50 -16.30 -3.12
N ASP A 208 -4.43 -16.81 -4.35
CA ASP A 208 -4.52 -18.24 -4.63
C ASP A 208 -3.24 -18.98 -4.31
N THR A 209 -2.08 -18.36 -4.56
CA THR A 209 -0.78 -18.95 -4.22
C THR A 209 -0.42 -18.76 -2.76
N LEU A 210 -0.73 -17.60 -2.17
CA LEU A 210 -0.45 -17.26 -0.77
C LEU A 210 -1.76 -16.93 -0.04
N PRO A 211 -2.44 -17.94 0.54
CA PRO A 211 -3.68 -17.75 1.30
C PRO A 211 -3.54 -16.79 2.48
N ALA A 212 -2.33 -16.56 2.97
CA ALA A 212 -2.07 -15.57 4.00
C ALA A 212 -2.35 -14.13 3.53
N PHE A 213 -2.48 -13.85 2.23
CA PHE A 213 -3.01 -12.59 1.68
C PHE A 213 -4.54 -12.60 1.48
N ARG A 214 -5.17 -13.78 1.49
CA ARG A 214 -6.61 -13.94 1.25
C ARG A 214 -7.40 -13.35 2.41
N ASP A 215 -8.15 -12.30 2.10
CA ASP A 215 -9.00 -11.57 3.05
C ASP A 215 -10.45 -11.71 2.55
N THR A 216 -11.03 -12.86 2.84
CA THR A 216 -12.37 -13.28 2.43
C THR A 216 -13.03 -14.02 3.57
N VAL A 217 -14.29 -13.70 3.87
CA VAL A 217 -15.00 -14.26 5.03
C VAL A 217 -16.50 -14.31 4.79
N LEU A 218 -17.21 -15.20 5.49
CA LEU A 218 -18.66 -15.26 5.44
C LEU A 218 -19.30 -14.14 6.29
N TYR A 219 -20.32 -13.48 5.77
CA TYR A 219 -21.17 -12.52 6.48
C TYR A 219 -22.62 -12.77 6.12
N ASP A 220 -23.43 -13.18 7.10
CA ASP A 220 -24.87 -13.46 6.92
C ASP A 220 -25.19 -14.29 5.65
N GLY A 221 -24.45 -15.39 5.47
CA GLY A 221 -24.60 -16.30 4.33
C GLY A 221 -24.01 -15.78 3.00
N ARG A 222 -23.38 -14.60 2.97
CA ARG A 222 -22.70 -14.03 1.80
C ARG A 222 -21.19 -14.07 1.97
N THR A 223 -20.47 -14.16 0.87
CA THR A 223 -19.01 -14.03 0.88
C THR A 223 -18.63 -12.56 0.81
N LEU A 224 -18.01 -12.03 1.88
CA LEU A 224 -17.37 -10.72 1.89
C LEU A 224 -15.94 -10.87 1.39
N VAL A 225 -15.60 -10.18 0.30
CA VAL A 225 -14.27 -10.16 -0.31
C VAL A 225 -13.64 -8.79 -0.06
N LEU A 226 -12.47 -8.76 0.56
CA LEU A 226 -11.74 -7.52 0.86
C LEU A 226 -10.37 -7.49 0.20
N GLN A 227 -9.63 -8.61 0.20
CA GLN A 227 -8.26 -8.73 -0.36
C GLN A 227 -7.33 -7.55 -0.03
N ARG A 228 -7.50 -6.91 1.15
CA ARG A 228 -6.93 -5.59 1.46
C ARG A 228 -5.42 -5.54 1.27
N ARG A 229 -4.70 -6.51 1.84
CA ARG A 229 -3.23 -6.55 1.80
C ARG A 229 -2.70 -6.84 0.39
N ALA A 230 -3.39 -7.67 -0.39
CA ALA A 230 -3.02 -7.94 -1.78
C ALA A 230 -3.24 -6.69 -2.66
N GLN A 231 -4.35 -5.97 -2.45
CA GLN A 231 -4.62 -4.70 -3.13
C GLN A 231 -3.60 -3.62 -2.77
N ASN A 232 -3.23 -3.49 -1.49
CA ASN A 232 -2.21 -2.53 -1.06
C ASN A 232 -0.83 -2.84 -1.67
N LEU A 233 -0.45 -4.12 -1.77
CA LEU A 233 0.76 -4.52 -2.47
C LEU A 233 0.67 -4.19 -3.97
N ALA A 234 -0.46 -4.46 -4.63
CA ALA A 234 -0.65 -4.13 -6.04
C ALA A 234 -0.55 -2.61 -6.29
N ALA A 235 -1.14 -1.79 -5.41
CA ALA A 235 -1.06 -0.33 -5.46
C ALA A 235 0.40 0.16 -5.37
N ASP A 236 1.15 -0.37 -4.40
CA ASP A 236 2.56 -0.02 -4.22
C ASP A 236 3.42 -0.44 -5.41
N LEU A 237 3.23 -1.66 -5.93
CA LEU A 237 3.96 -2.14 -7.10
C LEU A 237 3.69 -1.29 -8.34
N ALA A 238 2.43 -0.91 -8.56
CA ALA A 238 2.06 -0.04 -9.67
C ALA A 238 2.65 1.37 -9.52
N CYS A 239 2.63 1.93 -8.30
CA CYS A 239 3.21 3.23 -8.01
C CYS A 239 4.73 3.25 -8.27
N VAL A 240 5.46 2.26 -7.75
CA VAL A 240 6.93 2.23 -7.79
C VAL A 240 7.47 1.73 -9.13
N TYR A 241 6.80 0.76 -9.76
CA TYR A 241 7.32 0.05 -10.95
C TYR A 241 6.46 0.18 -12.20
N GLY A 242 5.22 0.69 -12.10
CA GLY A 242 4.30 0.79 -13.23
C GLY A 242 4.68 1.85 -14.26
N GLY A 243 5.38 2.91 -13.84
CA GLY A 243 5.83 4.01 -14.72
C GLY A 243 7.16 3.78 -15.44
N ARG A 244 7.82 2.62 -15.27
CA ARG A 244 9.10 2.34 -15.95
C ARG A 244 8.87 2.09 -17.45
N GLU A 245 9.69 2.70 -18.31
CA GLU A 245 9.58 2.59 -19.78
C GLU A 245 9.43 1.13 -20.23
N GLY A 246 8.43 0.88 -21.09
CA GLY A 246 8.13 -0.45 -21.64
C GLY A 246 6.93 -1.17 -21.02
N GLY A 247 6.15 -0.53 -20.13
CA GLY A 247 4.93 -1.13 -19.57
C GLY A 247 5.26 -2.39 -18.76
N GLY A 248 6.08 -2.21 -17.72
CA GLY A 248 6.66 -3.30 -16.94
C GLY A 248 5.63 -4.28 -16.34
N ARG A 249 6.13 -5.35 -15.73
CA ARG A 249 5.34 -6.47 -15.17
C ARG A 249 4.33 -6.08 -14.08
N PHE A 250 4.40 -4.83 -13.61
CA PHE A 250 3.53 -4.22 -12.61
C PHE A 250 2.84 -2.94 -13.13
N ALA A 251 2.82 -2.72 -14.44
CA ALA A 251 2.05 -1.66 -15.07
C ALA A 251 0.60 -2.13 -15.25
N PHE A 252 -0.18 -2.01 -14.17
CA PHE A 252 -1.57 -2.42 -14.16
C PHE A 252 -2.47 -1.33 -14.77
N PRO A 253 -3.28 -1.64 -15.81
CA PRO A 253 -4.19 -0.66 -16.42
C PRO A 253 -5.45 -0.38 -15.61
N ASP A 254 -5.75 -1.22 -14.61
CA ASP A 254 -6.96 -1.24 -13.77
C ASP A 254 -6.67 -0.84 -12.31
N VAL A 255 -5.59 -0.10 -12.04
CA VAL A 255 -5.25 0.40 -10.69
C VAL A 255 -6.34 1.33 -10.15
N ASP A 256 -7.10 1.97 -11.03
CA ASP A 256 -8.28 2.77 -10.69
C ASP A 256 -9.43 1.96 -10.08
N GLN A 257 -9.43 0.63 -10.25
CA GLN A 257 -10.39 -0.29 -9.62
C GLN A 257 -9.92 -0.80 -8.26
N LEU A 258 -8.77 -0.37 -7.74
CA LEU A 258 -8.35 -0.74 -6.39
C LEU A 258 -9.23 -0.03 -5.35
N ALA A 259 -9.70 -0.79 -4.37
CA ALA A 259 -10.52 -0.29 -3.28
C ALA A 259 -9.71 0.59 -2.31
N GLY A 260 -10.41 1.48 -1.61
CA GLY A 260 -9.84 2.19 -0.46
C GLY A 260 -9.51 1.24 0.69
N ASP A 261 -8.48 1.58 1.48
CA ASP A 261 -8.03 0.78 2.61
C ASP A 261 -9.16 0.53 3.64
N SER A 262 -9.43 -0.74 3.97
CA SER A 262 -10.46 -1.14 4.95
C SER A 262 -9.90 -1.39 6.35
N GLY A 263 -8.76 -0.80 6.68
CA GLY A 263 -8.09 -0.95 7.97
C GLY A 263 -8.70 -0.10 9.08
N PRO A 264 -8.31 -0.36 10.34
CA PRO A 264 -8.81 0.38 11.51
C PRO A 264 -8.48 1.88 11.46
N THR A 265 -7.37 2.25 10.82
CA THR A 265 -6.96 3.66 10.64
C THR A 265 -7.93 4.42 9.73
N THR A 266 -8.24 3.88 8.55
CA THR A 266 -9.21 4.48 7.63
C THR A 266 -10.60 4.54 8.25
N ILE A 267 -11.03 3.47 8.94
CA ILE A 267 -12.31 3.45 9.67
C ILE A 267 -12.34 4.57 10.72
N ALA A 268 -11.27 4.75 11.49
CA ALA A 268 -11.19 5.82 12.49
C ALA A 268 -11.22 7.22 11.85
N ALA A 269 -10.55 7.41 10.71
CA ALA A 269 -10.57 8.67 9.97
C ALA A 269 -11.99 8.99 9.44
N LEU A 270 -12.66 8.01 8.83
CA LEU A 270 -14.04 8.16 8.34
C LEU A 270 -15.03 8.46 9.47
N ARG A 271 -14.86 7.83 10.65
CA ARG A 271 -15.65 8.16 11.85
C ARG A 271 -15.36 9.56 12.37
N ALA A 272 -14.08 9.97 12.41
CA ALA A 272 -13.67 11.30 12.89
C ALA A 272 -14.16 12.44 11.98
N LYS A 273 -14.32 12.18 10.68
CA LYS A 273 -14.97 13.07 9.70
C LYS A 273 -16.49 12.92 9.65
N GLY A 274 -17.08 12.04 10.47
CA GLY A 274 -18.54 11.86 10.57
C GLY A 274 -19.19 11.13 9.39
N VAL A 275 -18.41 10.62 8.44
CA VAL A 275 -18.88 9.88 7.26
C VAL A 275 -19.41 8.52 7.66
N LEU A 276 -18.69 7.81 8.54
CA LEU A 276 -19.09 6.49 9.01
C LEU A 276 -19.72 6.62 10.39
N GLN A 277 -21.00 6.28 10.51
CA GLN A 277 -21.78 6.35 11.73
C GLN A 277 -22.01 4.96 12.31
N VAL A 278 -21.92 4.87 13.63
CA VAL A 278 -22.15 3.65 14.40
C VAL A 278 -23.28 3.95 15.37
N ALA A 279 -24.43 3.33 15.12
CA ALA A 279 -25.65 3.59 15.89
C ALA A 279 -25.75 2.72 17.14
N ASP A 280 -25.09 1.56 17.16
CA ASP A 280 -24.97 0.71 18.34
C ASP A 280 -24.05 1.39 19.38
N PRO A 281 -24.56 1.76 20.58
CA PRO A 281 -23.78 2.44 21.60
C PRO A 281 -22.60 1.61 22.15
N ASP A 282 -22.75 0.28 22.23
CA ASP A 282 -21.71 -0.60 22.77
C ASP A 282 -20.57 -0.77 21.75
N LEU A 283 -20.93 -0.87 20.47
CA LEU A 283 -19.95 -0.85 19.39
C LEU A 283 -19.23 0.51 19.33
N ALA A 284 -19.96 1.61 19.43
CA ALA A 284 -19.37 2.95 19.44
C ALA A 284 -18.39 3.12 20.62
N ALA A 285 -18.78 2.71 21.84
CA ALA A 285 -17.93 2.76 23.01
C ALA A 285 -16.66 1.89 22.88
N THR A 286 -16.79 0.71 22.27
CA THR A 286 -15.65 -0.18 21.97
C THR A 286 -14.65 0.51 21.02
N LEU A 287 -15.14 1.14 19.96
CA LEU A 287 -14.30 1.85 18.99
C LEU A 287 -13.64 3.08 19.61
N ASP A 288 -14.39 3.88 20.37
CA ASP A 288 -13.92 5.15 20.96
C ASP A 288 -12.88 4.93 22.06
N SER A 289 -12.97 3.80 22.78
CA SER A 289 -12.00 3.40 23.79
C SER A 289 -10.71 2.82 23.19
N GLY A 290 -10.66 2.57 21.88
CA GLY A 290 -9.55 1.84 21.25
C GLY A 290 -9.43 0.41 21.78
N ALA A 291 -10.55 -0.17 22.21
CA ALA A 291 -10.61 -1.55 22.66
C ALA A 291 -10.46 -2.52 21.48
N GLU A 292 -10.32 -3.80 21.82
CA GLU A 292 -10.33 -4.86 20.81
C GLU A 292 -11.75 -5.06 20.30
N LEU A 293 -11.90 -4.89 18.98
CA LEU A 293 -13.07 -5.32 18.26
C LEU A 293 -12.80 -6.75 17.79
N PRO A 294 -13.46 -7.75 18.39
CA PRO A 294 -13.30 -9.14 17.96
C PRO A 294 -13.80 -9.29 16.53
N ALA A 295 -13.21 -10.22 15.78
CA ALA A 295 -13.71 -10.50 14.45
C ALA A 295 -15.13 -11.07 14.53
N GLY A 296 -15.97 -10.64 13.61
CA GLY A 296 -17.39 -10.94 13.65
C GLY A 296 -18.20 -9.95 12.83
N PRO A 297 -19.53 -9.97 12.96
CA PRO A 297 -20.40 -9.14 12.12
C PRO A 297 -20.08 -7.64 12.21
N HIS A 298 -19.82 -7.10 13.40
CA HIS A 298 -19.52 -5.66 13.54
C HIS A 298 -18.23 -5.26 12.83
N GLU A 299 -17.15 -6.03 12.99
CA GLU A 299 -15.87 -5.79 12.31
C GLU A 299 -16.03 -5.86 10.79
N ARG A 300 -16.70 -6.90 10.28
CA ARG A 300 -16.93 -7.09 8.85
C ARG A 300 -17.78 -5.97 8.24
N ALA A 301 -18.83 -5.54 8.94
CA ALA A 301 -19.70 -4.45 8.49
C ALA A 301 -18.95 -3.10 8.42
N LEU A 302 -18.10 -2.80 9.41
CA LEU A 302 -17.26 -1.59 9.40
C LEU A 302 -16.28 -1.60 8.22
N ARG A 303 -15.63 -2.73 7.95
CA ARG A 303 -14.67 -2.86 6.85
C ARG A 303 -15.35 -2.73 5.47
N ALA A 304 -16.49 -3.37 5.28
CA ALA A 304 -17.29 -3.23 4.08
C ALA A 304 -17.78 -1.78 3.88
N ALA A 305 -18.30 -1.14 4.94
CA ALA A 305 -18.75 0.25 4.90
C ALA A 305 -17.60 1.24 4.60
N ALA A 306 -16.38 0.96 5.07
CA ALA A 306 -15.21 1.78 4.76
C ALA A 306 -14.85 1.75 3.27
N VAL A 307 -14.86 0.57 2.63
CA VAL A 307 -14.66 0.43 1.18
C VAL A 307 -15.71 1.25 0.42
N VAL A 308 -16.98 1.04 0.75
CA VAL A 308 -18.10 1.74 0.11
C VAL A 308 -18.03 3.26 0.33
N ALA A 309 -17.59 3.71 1.50
CA ALA A 309 -17.41 5.13 1.77
C ALA A 309 -16.30 5.73 0.87
N CYS A 310 -15.16 5.06 0.73
CA CYS A 310 -14.08 5.50 -0.16
C CYS A 310 -14.54 5.56 -1.63
N ASP A 311 -15.28 4.56 -2.10
CA ASP A 311 -15.83 4.55 -3.47
C ASP A 311 -16.75 5.76 -3.71
N ARG A 312 -17.66 6.01 -2.77
CA ARG A 312 -18.61 7.13 -2.84
C ARG A 312 -17.93 8.48 -2.73
N LEU A 313 -16.90 8.61 -1.89
CA LEU A 313 -16.09 9.82 -1.75
C LEU A 313 -15.33 10.14 -3.03
N ALA A 314 -14.67 9.15 -3.63
CA ALA A 314 -13.96 9.33 -4.90
C ALA A 314 -14.94 9.78 -6.02
N ALA A 315 -16.08 9.10 -6.15
CA ALA A 315 -17.11 9.46 -7.12
C ALA A 315 -17.64 10.90 -6.91
N ALA A 316 -17.95 11.27 -5.67
CA ALA A 316 -18.47 12.60 -5.34
C ALA A 316 -17.43 13.71 -5.55
N ALA A 317 -16.16 13.48 -5.19
CA ALA A 317 -15.08 14.44 -5.37
C ALA A 317 -14.80 14.70 -6.86
N ASN A 318 -14.79 13.65 -7.69
CA ASN A 318 -14.64 13.79 -9.14
C ASN A 318 -15.83 14.53 -9.78
N ALA A 319 -17.06 14.28 -9.32
CA ALA A 319 -18.24 15.00 -9.80
C ALA A 319 -18.18 16.50 -9.46
N ALA A 320 -17.72 16.84 -8.25
CA ALA A 320 -17.51 18.23 -7.84
C ALA A 320 -16.46 18.94 -8.73
N ALA A 321 -15.34 18.28 -9.02
CA ALA A 321 -14.30 18.81 -9.90
C ALA A 321 -14.77 18.99 -11.36
N GLY A 322 -15.63 18.11 -11.86
CA GLY A 322 -16.24 18.25 -13.20
C GLY A 322 -17.23 19.41 -13.30
N SER A 323 -17.90 19.76 -12.19
CA SER A 323 -18.86 20.87 -12.16
C SER A 323 -18.22 22.26 -12.11
N SER A 324 -17.01 22.38 -11.56
CA SER A 324 -16.26 23.65 -11.48
C SER A 324 -15.52 24.00 -12.78
N GLY A 325 -15.25 23.02 -13.65
CA GLY A 325 -14.61 23.21 -14.96
C GLY A 325 -15.52 23.76 -16.08
N GLY A 326 -16.82 23.95 -15.81
CA GLY A 326 -17.82 24.44 -16.78
C GLY A 326 -17.99 25.96 -16.83
N ALA A 327 -17.37 26.71 -15.92
CA ALA A 327 -17.38 28.18 -15.95
C ALA A 327 -16.22 28.66 -16.83
N THR A 328 -16.51 28.92 -18.11
CA THR A 328 -15.64 29.70 -18.99
C THR A 328 -15.36 31.06 -18.36
N VAL A 329 -14.20 31.20 -17.72
CA VAL A 329 -13.65 32.50 -17.35
C VAL A 329 -13.16 33.13 -18.64
N THR A 330 -13.95 34.09 -19.12
CA THR A 330 -13.52 35.07 -20.11
C THR A 330 -12.32 35.82 -19.56
N GLU A 331 -11.18 35.69 -20.24
CA GLU A 331 -10.00 36.51 -20.02
C GLU A 331 -10.37 38.00 -20.09
N SER A 332 -10.09 38.73 -19.03
CA SER A 332 -9.91 40.18 -19.05
C SER A 332 -8.63 40.47 -18.28
N GLY A 333 -7.57 40.77 -19.02
CA GLY A 333 -6.25 41.06 -18.49
C GLY A 333 -6.22 42.34 -17.65
N ALA A 334 -5.42 42.29 -16.60
CA ALA A 334 -4.67 43.42 -16.08
C ALA A 334 -3.43 42.85 -15.40
N GLY A 335 -2.28 43.05 -16.04
CA GLY A 335 -1.01 42.51 -15.59
C GLY A 335 -0.47 43.19 -14.34
N GLN A 336 0.39 42.47 -13.63
CA GLN A 336 1.56 43.03 -12.95
C GLN A 336 2.58 41.91 -12.75
N SER A 337 3.69 42.06 -13.47
CA SER A 337 4.90 41.24 -13.44
C SER A 337 5.68 41.43 -12.13
N LEU A 338 6.16 40.35 -11.53
CA LEU A 338 7.22 40.36 -10.52
C LEU A 338 8.56 40.00 -11.19
N PRO A 339 9.68 40.61 -10.78
CA PRO A 339 10.94 40.57 -11.53
C PRO A 339 11.79 39.34 -11.22
N ALA A 340 12.58 38.95 -12.23
CA ALA A 340 13.77 38.13 -12.12
C ALA A 340 15.01 39.00 -11.82
N GLU A 341 16.15 38.34 -11.56
CA GLU A 341 17.53 38.83 -11.30
C GLU A 341 17.95 38.79 -9.82
N ALA A 342 19.15 38.39 -9.43
CA ALA A 342 20.31 37.81 -10.12
C ALA A 342 21.33 37.32 -9.07
N ASP A 343 22.24 36.46 -9.51
CA ASP A 343 23.49 36.11 -8.85
C ASP A 343 24.35 37.33 -8.50
N ALA A 344 25.09 37.25 -7.38
CA ALA A 344 26.28 38.06 -7.15
C ALA A 344 27.29 37.33 -6.25
N GLU A 345 28.44 37.00 -6.86
CA GLU A 345 29.68 36.61 -6.21
C GLU A 345 30.24 37.71 -5.30
N GLY A 346 30.96 37.31 -4.25
CA GLY A 346 31.74 38.21 -3.41
C GLY A 346 32.72 37.45 -2.52
N LYS A 347 33.96 37.34 -3.02
CA LYS A 347 35.17 36.82 -2.34
C LYS A 347 35.43 37.48 -0.98
N GLU A 348 35.99 36.70 -0.04
CA GLU A 348 37.14 37.14 0.76
C GLU A 348 37.96 35.92 1.22
N ALA A 349 39.28 35.99 0.94
CA ALA A 349 40.35 35.12 1.43
C ALA A 349 40.63 35.46 2.92
N GLU A 350 41.42 34.78 3.74
CA GLU A 350 42.63 33.98 3.60
C GLU A 350 42.97 33.49 5.04
N ALA A 351 43.56 32.30 5.22
CA ALA A 351 44.69 32.06 6.15
C ALA A 351 44.98 30.56 6.33
N GLU A 352 46.24 30.26 6.11
CA GLU A 352 46.91 28.96 6.04
C GLU A 352 47.06 28.24 7.38
N ALA A 353 47.17 26.91 7.33
CA ALA A 353 48.25 26.17 7.98
C ALA A 353 48.39 24.79 7.32
N GLY A 354 49.50 24.57 6.62
CA GLY A 354 49.81 23.31 5.96
C GLY A 354 50.31 22.20 6.89
N THR A 355 50.40 20.99 6.34
CA THR A 355 51.59 20.14 6.41
C THR A 355 51.42 18.97 5.44
N ALA A 356 52.52 18.67 4.75
CA ALA A 356 52.66 17.73 3.66
C ALA A 356 53.10 16.32 4.12
N SER A 357 52.83 15.31 3.29
CA SER A 357 53.63 14.10 3.02
C SER A 357 52.78 13.23 2.07
N GLU A 358 53.00 13.24 0.75
CA GLU A 358 53.98 12.44 -0.02
C GLU A 358 54.04 10.94 0.35
N GLY A 359 53.89 10.10 -0.68
CA GLY A 359 54.13 8.65 -0.66
C GLY A 359 53.46 7.91 -1.83
N ALA A 360 54.23 7.64 -2.88
CA ALA A 360 53.82 7.23 -4.22
C ALA A 360 53.72 5.71 -4.50
N GLY A 361 53.24 5.37 -5.71
CA GLY A 361 53.62 4.18 -6.51
C GLY A 361 52.44 3.25 -6.86
N GLU A 362 51.87 3.23 -8.07
CA GLU A 362 52.35 2.80 -9.41
C GLU A 362 52.01 1.34 -9.80
N GLY A 363 51.54 1.17 -11.05
CA GLY A 363 51.56 -0.08 -11.84
C GLY A 363 50.17 -0.64 -12.18
N ALA A 364 49.48 -0.36 -13.30
CA ALA A 364 49.79 -0.41 -14.74
C ALA A 364 49.43 -1.75 -15.43
N GLY A 365 48.71 -1.64 -16.57
CA GLY A 365 48.62 -2.61 -17.68
C GLY A 365 47.39 -3.50 -17.72
N ALA A 366 46.79 -3.89 -18.86
CA ALA A 366 46.78 -3.46 -20.26
C ALA A 366 45.81 -4.43 -20.98
N GLU A 367 44.81 -3.91 -21.71
CA GLU A 367 44.21 -4.55 -22.90
C GLU A 367 45.11 -4.22 -24.14
N PRO A 368 44.91 -4.71 -25.40
CA PRO A 368 43.66 -5.19 -26.05
C PRO A 368 43.82 -6.24 -27.19
N SER A 369 42.76 -6.36 -28.02
CA SER A 369 42.63 -6.90 -29.41
C SER A 369 41.87 -8.24 -29.52
N GLY A 370 40.99 -8.51 -30.50
CA GLY A 370 40.49 -7.80 -31.70
C GLY A 370 39.33 -8.62 -32.34
N THR A 371 38.28 -7.98 -32.87
CA THR A 371 37.94 -7.76 -34.30
C THR A 371 37.36 -8.92 -35.14
N GLY A 372 36.22 -8.64 -35.81
CA GLY A 372 35.75 -9.23 -37.09
C GLY A 372 34.30 -9.76 -37.02
N ALA A 373 33.22 -9.08 -37.42
CA ALA A 373 32.76 -8.53 -38.73
C ALA A 373 31.94 -9.50 -39.60
N ALA A 374 30.68 -9.15 -39.91
CA ALA A 374 29.88 -9.41 -41.14
C ALA A 374 28.40 -8.97 -40.93
N THR A 375 27.93 -7.81 -41.41
CA THR A 375 27.36 -7.44 -42.74
C THR A 375 25.97 -8.01 -43.10
N ALA A 376 24.97 -7.09 -43.06
CA ALA A 376 23.94 -6.73 -44.05
C ALA A 376 23.00 -7.78 -44.70
N ALA A 377 21.68 -7.52 -44.62
CA ALA A 377 20.80 -7.44 -45.81
C ALA A 377 19.47 -6.73 -45.49
N SER A 378 19.12 -5.83 -46.40
CA SER A 378 17.89 -5.05 -46.50
C SER A 378 16.84 -5.81 -47.32
N ALA A 379 15.55 -5.58 -47.04
CA ALA A 379 14.50 -5.66 -48.07
C ALA A 379 13.33 -4.73 -47.71
N ALA A 380 13.10 -3.77 -48.60
CA ALA A 380 11.95 -2.89 -48.63
C ALA A 380 10.73 -3.59 -49.24
N ALA A 381 9.52 -3.21 -48.82
CA ALA A 381 8.33 -3.28 -49.65
C ALA A 381 7.35 -2.16 -49.24
N GLN A 382 7.19 -1.20 -50.16
CA GLN A 382 6.12 -0.20 -50.19
C GLN A 382 4.85 -0.81 -50.82
N ALA A 383 3.71 -0.54 -50.19
CA ALA A 383 2.40 -0.25 -50.79
C ALA A 383 1.55 0.31 -49.62
N GLY A 384 0.91 1.47 -49.65
CA GLY A 384 0.16 2.09 -50.73
C GLY A 384 -1.27 2.31 -50.18
N GLY A 385 -1.52 3.53 -49.70
CA GLY A 385 -2.77 4.20 -49.30
C GLY A 385 -4.07 3.41 -49.01
N ASP A 386 -4.68 3.68 -47.85
CA ASP A 386 -5.98 4.35 -47.85
C ASP A 386 -6.18 5.16 -46.56
N SER A 387 -6.54 6.43 -46.73
CA SER A 387 -6.67 7.44 -45.68
C SER A 387 -8.15 7.79 -45.53
N GLY A 388 -8.76 7.39 -44.42
CA GLY A 388 -10.11 7.82 -44.10
C GLY A 388 -10.57 7.35 -42.73
N SER A 389 -10.68 8.30 -41.79
CA SER A 389 -11.46 8.16 -40.55
C SER A 389 -10.94 7.24 -39.43
N ARG A 390 -9.83 7.62 -38.78
CA ARG A 390 -9.45 7.09 -37.43
C ARG A 390 -8.94 8.15 -36.44
N LYS A 391 -9.13 9.45 -36.73
CA LYS A 391 -8.65 10.52 -35.83
C LYS A 391 -9.58 10.85 -34.66
N SER A 392 -10.86 10.50 -34.70
CA SER A 392 -11.77 10.75 -33.56
C SER A 392 -11.59 9.73 -32.44
N GLY A 393 -11.43 8.44 -32.75
CA GLY A 393 -11.29 7.38 -31.73
C GLY A 393 -9.99 7.46 -30.91
N ALA A 394 -8.87 7.81 -31.52
CA ALA A 394 -7.59 7.94 -30.81
C ALA A 394 -7.55 9.18 -29.90
N ALA A 395 -8.09 10.33 -30.35
CA ALA A 395 -8.16 11.54 -29.53
C ALA A 395 -9.11 11.35 -28.33
N THR A 396 -10.26 10.69 -28.53
CA THR A 396 -11.19 10.37 -27.44
C THR A 396 -10.62 9.33 -26.49
N ALA A 397 -9.91 8.30 -26.97
CA ALA A 397 -9.21 7.31 -26.12
C ALA A 397 -8.05 7.90 -25.32
N THR A 398 -7.29 8.82 -25.92
CA THR A 398 -6.18 9.52 -25.23
C THR A 398 -6.72 10.54 -24.21
N ALA A 399 -7.84 11.21 -24.52
CA ALA A 399 -8.52 12.11 -23.60
C ALA A 399 -9.22 11.37 -22.45
N THR A 400 -9.80 10.18 -22.69
CA THR A 400 -10.36 9.33 -21.62
C THR A 400 -9.29 8.69 -20.76
N ALA A 401 -8.16 8.26 -21.34
CA ALA A 401 -7.01 7.79 -20.57
C ALA A 401 -6.36 8.90 -19.73
N ALA A 402 -6.24 10.13 -20.27
CA ALA A 402 -5.74 11.28 -19.53
C ALA A 402 -6.71 11.76 -18.45
N ALA A 403 -8.03 11.70 -18.71
CA ALA A 403 -9.05 12.00 -17.71
C ALA A 403 -9.12 10.94 -16.60
N ALA A 404 -8.93 9.65 -16.94
CA ALA A 404 -8.83 8.57 -15.96
C ALA A 404 -7.56 8.70 -15.08
N ALA A 405 -6.43 9.12 -15.67
CA ALA A 405 -5.20 9.42 -14.93
C ALA A 405 -5.33 10.67 -14.02
N ALA A 406 -6.32 11.53 -14.25
CA ALA A 406 -6.58 12.72 -13.45
C ALA A 406 -7.68 12.54 -12.40
N ALA A 407 -8.40 11.41 -12.38
CA ALA A 407 -9.45 11.16 -11.41
C ALA A 407 -8.89 10.78 -10.03
N ILE A 408 -9.56 11.21 -8.96
CA ILE A 408 -9.34 10.69 -7.62
C ILE A 408 -9.85 9.25 -7.57
N ARG A 409 -9.01 8.29 -7.20
CA ARG A 409 -9.37 6.86 -7.11
C ARG A 409 -9.75 6.47 -5.67
N PRO A 410 -10.54 5.41 -5.44
CA PRO A 410 -10.86 4.96 -4.08
C PRO A 410 -9.62 4.62 -3.24
N VAL A 411 -8.61 3.99 -3.85
CA VAL A 411 -7.32 3.71 -3.21
C VAL A 411 -6.59 4.99 -2.75
N ASP A 412 -6.67 6.08 -3.52
CA ASP A 412 -6.08 7.37 -3.17
C ASP A 412 -6.78 7.99 -1.96
N VAL A 413 -8.12 7.91 -1.91
CA VAL A 413 -8.91 8.37 -0.77
C VAL A 413 -8.51 7.61 0.50
N GLY A 414 -8.42 6.28 0.44
CA GLY A 414 -8.01 5.47 1.58
C GLY A 414 -6.59 5.81 2.08
N ALA A 415 -5.63 5.97 1.16
CA ALA A 415 -4.26 6.36 1.49
C ALA A 415 -4.20 7.76 2.11
N TYR A 416 -4.95 8.72 1.56
CA TYR A 416 -4.99 10.09 2.07
C TYR A 416 -5.62 10.16 3.47
N LEU A 417 -6.69 9.40 3.71
CA LEU A 417 -7.30 9.32 5.03
C LEU A 417 -6.34 8.71 6.07
N CYS A 418 -5.58 7.68 5.72
CA CYS A 418 -4.51 7.16 6.57
C CYS A 418 -3.46 8.23 6.87
N TYR A 419 -3.00 8.95 5.84
CA TYR A 419 -2.03 10.04 5.97
C TYR A 419 -2.51 11.12 6.95
N LEU A 420 -3.79 11.51 6.92
CA LEU A 420 -4.34 12.50 7.85
C LEU A 420 -4.28 12.07 9.33
N THR A 421 -4.13 10.78 9.62
CA THR A 421 -4.02 10.25 10.99
C THR A 421 -2.58 10.17 11.51
N GLU A 422 -1.57 10.43 10.68
CA GLU A 422 -0.17 10.38 11.08
C GLU A 422 0.15 11.47 12.14
N PRO A 423 1.15 11.25 13.01
CA PRO A 423 1.56 12.24 14.01
C PRO A 423 1.81 13.63 13.40
N GLY A 424 1.18 14.65 13.98
CA GLY A 424 1.28 16.04 13.50
C GLY A 424 0.33 16.40 12.35
N ARG A 425 -0.59 15.50 11.96
CA ARG A 425 -1.62 15.74 10.94
C ARG A 425 -3.00 16.01 11.57
N GLU A 426 -3.94 16.43 10.72
CA GLU A 426 -5.27 16.93 11.13
C GLU A 426 -6.04 15.98 12.05
N LEU A 427 -5.97 14.67 11.80
CA LEU A 427 -6.75 13.66 12.50
C LEU A 427 -5.94 12.89 13.56
N ALA A 428 -4.67 13.22 13.79
CA ALA A 428 -3.78 12.48 14.69
C ALA A 428 -4.38 12.27 16.09
N ASP A 429 -5.02 13.30 16.66
CA ASP A 429 -5.61 13.25 18.00
C ASP A 429 -7.11 12.87 18.01
N ARG A 430 -7.75 12.89 16.83
CA ARG A 430 -9.20 12.70 16.67
C ARG A 430 -9.57 11.28 16.21
N ALA A 431 -8.72 10.67 15.38
CA ALA A 431 -8.91 9.33 14.86
C ALA A 431 -8.16 8.31 15.71
N LYS A 432 -8.88 7.68 16.66
CA LYS A 432 -8.32 6.57 17.46
C LYS A 432 -8.64 5.25 16.76
N PRO A 433 -7.65 4.54 16.19
CA PRO A 433 -7.88 3.23 15.60
C PRO A 433 -8.24 2.22 16.69
N HIS A 434 -9.28 1.42 16.43
CA HIS A 434 -9.63 0.27 17.27
C HIS A 434 -8.63 -0.86 17.05
N VAL A 435 -8.59 -1.82 17.98
CA VAL A 435 -7.75 -3.01 17.83
C VAL A 435 -8.53 -4.08 17.09
N THR A 436 -7.96 -4.58 16.00
CA THR A 436 -8.46 -5.76 15.30
C THR A 436 -7.26 -6.57 14.86
N LEU A 437 -7.33 -7.89 15.00
CA LEU A 437 -6.37 -8.82 14.40
C LEU A 437 -6.50 -8.86 12.88
N GLY A 438 -7.54 -8.22 12.31
CA GLY A 438 -7.94 -8.37 10.92
C GLY A 438 -8.61 -9.73 10.68
N VAL A 439 -9.13 -9.94 9.48
CA VAL A 439 -9.73 -11.22 9.04
C VAL A 439 -8.66 -12.33 8.85
N THR A 440 -7.39 -12.01 9.11
CA THR A 440 -6.28 -12.96 9.13
C THR A 440 -6.41 -13.96 10.26
N GLY A 441 -7.03 -15.11 9.96
CA GLY A 441 -6.97 -16.31 10.79
C GLY A 441 -8.32 -16.88 11.20
N TYR A 442 -9.20 -17.16 10.24
CA TYR A 442 -10.30 -18.12 10.42
C TYR A 442 -10.20 -19.26 9.42
#